data_AF-A0A0J8B7H9-F1
#
_entry.id   AF-A0A0J8B7H9-F1
#
_cell.length_a   1.000
_cell.length_b   1.000
_cell.length_c   1.000
_cell.angle_alpha   90.00
_cell.angle_beta   90.00
_cell.angle_gamma   90.00
#
_symmetry.space_group_name_H-M   'P 1'
#
loop_
_entity.id
_entity.type
_entity.pdbx_description
1 polymer ?
#
loop_
_entity_poly.entity_id
_entity_poly.type
_entity_poly.pdbx_seq_one_letter_code
_entity_poly.pdbx_strand_id
1 'polypeptide(L)'
;MGRVLLMLLPLTLSLILQPYAADALNVRGLPILSKKTPGKGPNPLIEKACATAQFKQLCIQTITAQPGSATADLKTLAFISLNTTKALGSRIAAWVGDKLEDQESMGPGIEQALTDCNDQYTDAMAQLEDSLVAFFSNAYKDVKTWMTTAMNNANTCEKGLKKGNAIGVMGDKNKTITAQPGSATADLKTLTFISLNTTKALGSRIAAWVGDKLEDQESMGPGIEQALTDCNDQYTDAMAQLEDSLVAFFSNAYKDVKTWMTTAMNNANTCEKGLKKGNAIGVMGDKNKVFAQHCSNSLAYFVICIQDGSPLILGFLYN
;
A
#
# COMPACT_ATOMS: atom_id res chain seq x y z
N MET A 1 39.68 -58.98 -37.59
CA MET A 1 40.06 -57.56 -37.48
C MET A 1 38.79 -56.82 -37.03
N GLY A 2 38.61 -56.28 -35.84
CA GLY A 2 39.53 -55.95 -34.75
C GLY A 2 39.35 -54.47 -34.39
N ARG A 3 38.69 -54.21 -33.24
CA ARG A 3 38.77 -53.03 -32.34
C ARG A 3 38.03 -51.74 -32.81
N VAL A 4 37.03 -51.24 -32.08
CA VAL A 4 37.05 -50.58 -30.74
C VAL A 4 37.90 -49.29 -30.75
N LEU A 5 37.21 -48.14 -30.71
CA LEU A 5 37.66 -46.82 -30.23
C LEU A 5 36.38 -45.95 -30.21
N LEU A 6 35.63 -45.69 -29.12
CA LEU A 6 36.02 -45.29 -27.76
C LEU A 6 37.00 -44.12 -27.77
N MET A 7 36.50 -42.94 -28.14
CA MET A 7 37.16 -41.68 -27.78
C MET A 7 36.76 -41.30 -26.35
N LEU A 8 37.69 -41.62 -25.45
CA LEU A 8 37.94 -41.00 -24.15
C LEU A 8 38.55 -39.60 -24.42
N LEU A 9 38.19 -38.51 -23.74
CA LEU A 9 38.76 -37.95 -22.49
C LEU A 9 38.41 -36.43 -22.43
N PRO A 10 38.58 -35.69 -21.31
CA PRO A 10 39.08 -36.12 -20.00
C PRO A 10 38.22 -35.74 -18.78
N LEU A 11 38.25 -36.65 -17.79
CA LEU A 11 38.21 -36.29 -16.37
C LEU A 11 39.33 -35.28 -16.06
N THR A 12 39.01 -34.18 -15.39
CA THR A 12 39.88 -33.69 -14.32
C THR A 12 39.10 -33.68 -13.01
N LEU A 13 39.61 -34.53 -12.13
CA LEU A 13 39.24 -34.78 -10.76
C LEU A 13 39.78 -33.64 -9.89
N SER A 14 38.99 -33.14 -8.92
CA SER A 14 39.49 -32.79 -7.58
C SER A 14 38.32 -32.69 -6.61
N LEU A 15 38.26 -33.69 -5.72
CA LEU A 15 37.46 -33.77 -4.50
C LEU A 15 37.70 -32.57 -3.59
N ILE A 16 36.69 -32.11 -2.85
CA ILE A 16 36.74 -32.02 -1.37
C ILE A 16 35.35 -32.32 -0.79
N LEU A 17 35.31 -33.26 0.15
CA LEU A 17 34.18 -33.62 0.99
C LEU A 17 33.71 -32.45 1.87
N GLN A 18 32.40 -32.34 2.14
CA GLN A 18 31.90 -32.49 3.51
C GLN A 18 30.35 -32.59 3.57
N PRO A 19 29.82 -33.28 4.59
CA PRO A 19 28.44 -33.72 4.70
C PRO A 19 27.62 -32.72 5.53
N TYR A 20 26.36 -32.46 5.17
CA TYR A 20 25.39 -32.00 6.16
C TYR A 20 24.07 -32.71 5.96
N ALA A 21 23.83 -33.62 6.89
CA ALA A 21 22.55 -34.23 7.17
C ALA A 21 21.52 -33.15 7.55
N ALA A 22 20.25 -33.51 7.34
CA ALA A 22 19.11 -32.88 7.96
C ALA A 22 19.29 -32.80 9.49
N ASP A 23 18.92 -31.67 10.10
CA ASP A 23 17.91 -31.64 11.16
C ASP A 23 17.67 -30.23 11.74
N ALA A 24 16.39 -30.03 12.06
CA ALA A 24 15.84 -29.18 13.13
C ALA A 24 15.84 -27.64 13.01
N LEU A 25 14.62 -27.14 12.80
CA LEU A 25 14.04 -25.94 13.43
C LEU A 25 14.70 -25.58 14.77
N ASN A 26 15.27 -24.38 14.86
CA ASN A 26 15.50 -23.71 16.13
C ASN A 26 15.26 -22.20 15.97
N VAL A 27 14.00 -21.79 16.05
CA VAL A 27 13.64 -20.37 16.26
C VAL A 27 13.94 -20.04 17.72
N ARG A 28 15.19 -19.70 18.01
CA ARG A 28 15.59 -19.04 19.26
C ARG A 28 16.31 -17.73 18.95
N GLY A 29 15.61 -16.64 19.20
CA GLY A 29 16.15 -15.31 19.47
C GLY A 29 16.76 -14.57 18.29
N LEU A 30 16.07 -13.55 17.79
CA LEU A 30 16.76 -12.41 17.18
C LEU A 30 17.19 -11.46 18.30
N PRO A 31 18.50 -11.29 18.58
CA PRO A 31 18.97 -10.13 19.31
C PRO A 31 19.10 -8.99 18.30
N ILE A 32 18.06 -8.14 18.19
CA ILE A 32 18.22 -6.85 17.51
C ILE A 32 18.85 -5.88 18.50
N LEU A 33 20.18 -5.85 18.53
CA LEU A 33 20.93 -4.74 19.12
C LEU A 33 20.69 -3.48 18.30
N SER A 34 19.63 -2.75 18.64
CA SER A 34 19.40 -1.39 18.17
C SER A 34 20.45 -0.48 18.80
N LYS A 35 21.35 0.09 17.98
CA LYS A 35 22.25 1.16 18.41
C LYS A 35 21.39 2.37 18.81
N LYS A 36 21.36 2.66 20.11
CA LYS A 36 20.65 3.81 20.69
C LYS A 36 21.30 5.11 20.22
N THR A 37 20.67 5.79 19.26
CA THR A 37 20.94 7.20 18.97
C THR A 37 20.48 8.05 20.15
N PRO A 38 21.26 9.04 20.62
CA PRO A 38 20.86 9.90 21.71
C PRO A 38 19.99 11.06 21.19
N GLY A 39 18.75 11.16 21.70
CA GLY A 39 17.96 12.40 21.64
C GLY A 39 16.44 12.21 21.49
N LYS A 40 15.70 12.54 22.56
CA LYS A 40 14.23 12.65 22.73
C LYS A 40 13.53 11.40 23.30
N GLY A 41 12.84 11.59 24.43
CA GLY A 41 12.11 10.55 25.18
C GLY A 41 10.89 9.98 24.43
N PRO A 42 10.16 9.03 25.03
CA PRO A 42 9.00 8.40 24.40
C PRO A 42 7.94 9.46 24.02
N ASN A 43 7.34 9.35 22.83
CA ASN A 43 6.27 10.24 22.42
C ASN A 43 5.01 9.98 23.28
N PRO A 44 4.57 10.93 24.12
CA PRO A 44 3.42 10.72 25.02
C PRO A 44 2.10 10.55 24.26
N LEU A 45 2.02 10.98 23.00
CA LEU A 45 0.83 10.78 22.17
C LEU A 45 0.65 9.31 21.75
N ILE A 46 1.72 8.50 21.75
CA ILE A 46 1.62 7.07 21.45
C ILE A 46 0.82 6.37 22.56
N GLU A 47 1.11 6.66 23.83
CA GLU A 47 0.35 6.08 24.94
C GLU A 47 -1.12 6.51 24.91
N LYS A 48 -1.37 7.78 24.55
CA LYS A 48 -2.72 8.29 24.37
C LYS A 48 -3.46 7.58 23.22
N ALA A 49 -2.82 7.42 22.07
CA ALA A 49 -3.40 6.75 20.91
C ALA A 49 -3.69 5.27 21.19
N CYS A 50 -2.82 4.60 21.94
CA CYS A 50 -2.96 3.20 22.30
C CYS A 50 -3.83 2.95 23.55
N ALA A 51 -4.33 3.99 24.22
CA ALA A 51 -5.00 3.86 25.52
C ALA A 51 -6.24 2.95 25.48
N THR A 52 -6.97 2.96 24.37
CA THR A 52 -8.19 2.17 24.15
C THR A 52 -7.95 0.94 23.28
N ALA A 53 -6.70 0.64 22.93
CA ALA A 53 -6.38 -0.54 22.13
C ALA A 53 -6.58 -1.81 22.97
N GLN A 54 -7.25 -2.81 22.40
CA GLN A 54 -7.43 -4.12 23.02
C GLN A 54 -6.08 -4.76 23.41
N PHE A 55 -5.04 -4.55 22.60
CA PHE A 55 -3.67 -4.99 22.84
C PHE A 55 -2.73 -3.79 23.03
N LYS A 56 -2.91 -3.07 24.14
CA LYS A 56 -2.18 -1.81 24.44
C LYS A 56 -0.66 -1.92 24.27
N GLN A 57 -0.03 -2.96 24.82
CA GLN A 57 1.44 -3.12 24.74
C GLN A 57 1.91 -3.35 23.31
N LEU A 58 1.18 -4.19 22.57
CA LEU A 58 1.48 -4.47 21.18
C LEU A 58 1.29 -3.22 20.31
N CYS A 59 0.25 -2.41 20.57
CA CYS A 59 0.07 -1.10 19.94
C CYS A 59 1.26 -0.16 20.18
N ILE A 60 1.70 -0.02 21.44
CA ILE A 60 2.82 0.87 21.80
C ILE A 60 4.11 0.40 21.12
N GLN A 61 4.44 -0.89 21.22
CA GLN A 61 5.64 -1.46 20.60
C GLN A 61 5.65 -1.25 19.10
N THR A 62 4.51 -1.51 18.47
CA THR A 62 4.30 -1.41 17.03
C THR A 62 4.51 0.01 16.52
N ILE A 63 3.85 0.99 17.14
CA ILE A 63 3.95 2.40 16.74
C ILE A 63 5.35 2.94 17.03
N THR A 64 5.92 2.63 18.20
CA THR A 64 7.26 3.08 18.58
C THR A 64 8.35 2.55 17.64
N ALA A 65 8.15 1.35 17.07
CA ALA A 65 9.06 0.78 16.08
C ALA A 65 9.03 1.50 14.72
N GLN A 66 8.04 2.37 14.46
CA GLN A 66 7.94 3.08 13.18
C GLN A 66 8.86 4.31 13.16
N PRO A 67 9.61 4.53 12.07
CA PRO A 67 10.33 5.78 11.84
C PRO A 67 9.40 6.99 11.96
N GLY A 68 9.86 8.07 12.58
CA GLY A 68 9.09 9.31 12.75
C GLY A 68 8.02 9.27 13.86
N SER A 69 7.74 8.11 14.47
CA SER A 69 6.76 8.00 15.56
C SER A 69 7.14 8.80 16.81
N ALA A 70 8.44 8.98 17.07
CA ALA A 70 8.96 9.68 18.25
C ALA A 70 8.56 11.16 18.32
N THR A 71 8.19 11.78 17.19
CA THR A 71 7.79 13.20 17.12
C THR A 71 6.44 13.41 16.43
N ALA A 72 5.76 12.33 16.05
CA ALA A 72 4.49 12.37 15.34
C ALA A 72 3.35 12.97 16.17
N ASP A 73 2.51 13.79 15.55
CA ASP A 73 1.22 14.20 16.12
C ASP A 73 0.17 13.07 15.97
N LEU A 74 -1.04 13.26 16.52
CA LEU A 74 -2.09 12.23 16.46
C LEU A 74 -2.53 11.88 15.03
N LYS A 75 -2.47 12.84 14.09
CA LYS A 75 -2.84 12.60 12.69
C LYS A 75 -1.76 11.76 12.02
N THR A 76 -0.49 12.10 12.21
CA THR A 76 0.64 11.32 11.72
C THR A 76 0.64 9.92 12.35
N LEU A 77 0.35 9.78 13.64
CA LEU A 77 0.23 8.47 14.30
C LEU A 77 -0.91 7.61 13.72
N ALA A 78 -2.06 8.22 13.41
CA ALA A 78 -3.17 7.53 12.75
C ALA A 78 -2.82 7.08 11.32
N PHE A 79 -2.14 7.95 10.55
CA PHE A 79 -1.64 7.59 9.22
C PHE A 79 -0.65 6.44 9.28
N ILE A 80 0.34 6.54 10.18
CA ILE A 80 1.30 5.48 10.46
C ILE A 80 0.53 4.20 10.73
N SER A 81 -0.39 4.16 11.68
CA SER A 81 -1.18 2.96 11.98
C SER A 81 -1.91 2.38 10.75
N LEU A 82 -2.61 3.22 9.96
CA LEU A 82 -3.39 2.77 8.80
C LEU A 82 -2.52 2.16 7.70
N ASN A 83 -1.48 2.89 7.28
CA ASN A 83 -0.56 2.42 6.25
C ASN A 83 0.13 1.11 6.67
N THR A 84 0.38 1.01 7.97
CA THR A 84 1.11 -0.08 8.55
C THR A 84 0.24 -1.35 8.68
N THR A 85 -1.07 -1.21 8.89
CA THR A 85 -2.04 -2.32 8.76
C THR A 85 -2.20 -2.76 7.31
N LYS A 86 -2.26 -1.81 6.35
CA LYS A 86 -2.32 -2.13 4.91
C LYS A 86 -1.15 -3.00 4.47
N ALA A 87 0.07 -2.65 4.87
CA ALA A 87 1.26 -3.41 4.51
C ALA A 87 1.25 -4.84 5.08
N LEU A 88 0.75 -5.04 6.32
CA LEU A 88 0.54 -6.37 6.88
C LEU A 88 -0.50 -7.18 6.08
N GLY A 89 -1.65 -6.56 5.78
CA GLY A 89 -2.70 -7.18 4.96
C GLY A 89 -2.16 -7.67 3.63
N SER A 90 -1.38 -6.83 2.94
CA SER A 90 -0.77 -7.17 1.65
C SER A 90 0.20 -8.33 1.76
N ARG A 91 1.06 -8.36 2.78
CA ARG A 91 2.01 -9.47 3.00
C ARG A 91 1.30 -10.79 3.27
N ILE A 92 0.17 -10.74 3.98
CA ILE A 92 -0.60 -11.92 4.29
C ILE A 92 -1.34 -12.41 3.05
N ALA A 93 -2.01 -11.51 2.32
CA ALA A 93 -2.68 -11.84 1.06
C ALA A 93 -1.72 -12.48 0.05
N ALA A 94 -0.54 -11.87 -0.15
CA ALA A 94 0.50 -12.41 -1.03
C ALA A 94 0.94 -13.80 -0.58
N TRP A 95 1.21 -13.98 0.72
CA TRP A 95 1.61 -15.27 1.24
C TRP A 95 0.53 -16.35 1.05
N VAL A 96 -0.75 -16.01 1.24
CA VAL A 96 -1.86 -16.95 1.03
C VAL A 96 -1.98 -17.31 -0.45
N GLY A 97 -1.87 -16.32 -1.35
CA GLY A 97 -1.84 -16.53 -2.80
C GLY A 97 -0.70 -17.47 -3.21
N ASP A 98 0.53 -17.15 -2.81
CA ASP A 98 1.71 -17.99 -3.08
C ASP A 98 1.49 -19.43 -2.56
N LYS A 99 0.93 -19.57 -1.35
CA LYS A 99 0.68 -20.87 -0.73
C LYS A 99 -0.39 -21.68 -1.47
N LEU A 100 -1.36 -21.03 -2.10
CA LEU A 100 -2.39 -21.67 -2.94
C LEU A 100 -1.84 -22.07 -4.32
N GLU A 101 -0.81 -21.39 -4.81
CA GLU A 101 -0.13 -21.71 -6.07
C GLU A 101 0.91 -22.83 -5.94
N ASP A 102 1.38 -23.13 -4.73
CA ASP A 102 2.25 -24.27 -4.45
C ASP A 102 1.62 -25.57 -4.96
N GLN A 103 2.40 -26.39 -5.68
CA GLN A 103 1.93 -27.70 -6.20
C GLN A 103 1.81 -28.79 -5.12
N GLU A 104 2.05 -28.44 -3.85
CA GLU A 104 1.89 -29.34 -2.72
C GLU A 104 0.41 -29.39 -2.33
N SER A 105 -0.25 -30.52 -2.57
CA SER A 105 -1.63 -30.69 -2.09
C SER A 105 -1.67 -30.67 -0.57
N MET A 106 -2.43 -29.73 -0.02
CA MET A 106 -2.67 -29.61 1.42
C MET A 106 -3.99 -30.30 1.83
N GLY A 107 -4.73 -30.80 0.85
CA GLY A 107 -6.03 -31.42 1.01
C GLY A 107 -7.17 -30.39 0.90
N PRO A 108 -8.35 -30.83 0.44
CA PRO A 108 -9.42 -29.93 0.00
C PRO A 108 -9.96 -29.01 1.11
N GLY A 109 -9.92 -29.46 2.37
CA GLY A 109 -10.35 -28.63 3.51
C GLY A 109 -9.41 -27.47 3.83
N ILE A 110 -8.09 -27.68 3.69
CA ILE A 110 -7.08 -26.64 3.92
C ILE A 110 -7.06 -25.67 2.73
N GLU A 111 -7.07 -26.21 1.51
CA GLU A 111 -7.10 -25.41 0.28
C GLU A 111 -8.34 -24.51 0.26
N GLN A 112 -9.54 -25.03 0.54
CA GLN A 112 -10.75 -24.20 0.62
C GLN A 112 -10.65 -23.12 1.70
N ALA A 113 -10.10 -23.45 2.88
CA ALA A 113 -9.97 -22.46 3.96
C ALA A 113 -8.95 -21.36 3.64
N LEU A 114 -7.88 -21.68 2.90
CA LEU A 114 -6.93 -20.70 2.40
C LEU A 114 -7.53 -19.85 1.29
N THR A 115 -8.30 -20.43 0.36
CA THR A 115 -9.03 -19.68 -0.68
C THR A 115 -10.03 -18.72 -0.06
N ASP A 116 -10.87 -19.19 0.87
CA ASP A 116 -11.81 -18.33 1.61
C ASP A 116 -11.05 -17.21 2.33
N CYS A 117 -9.90 -17.53 2.94
CA CYS A 117 -9.08 -16.52 3.60
C CYS A 117 -8.52 -15.50 2.60
N ASN A 118 -8.08 -15.94 1.42
CA ASN A 118 -7.57 -15.06 0.37
C ASN A 118 -8.64 -14.05 -0.09
N ASP A 119 -9.88 -14.49 -0.23
CA ASP A 119 -11.01 -13.62 -0.57
C ASP A 119 -11.25 -12.59 0.54
N GLN A 120 -11.27 -13.03 1.80
CA GLN A 120 -11.39 -12.11 2.95
C GLN A 120 -10.26 -11.08 2.99
N TYR A 121 -9.02 -11.48 2.66
CA TYR A 121 -7.89 -10.57 2.63
C TYR A 121 -7.93 -9.61 1.44
N THR A 122 -8.43 -10.05 0.29
CA THR A 122 -8.69 -9.18 -0.86
C THR A 122 -9.68 -8.08 -0.49
N ASP A 123 -10.79 -8.45 0.14
CA ASP A 123 -11.79 -7.50 0.63
C ASP A 123 -11.20 -6.57 1.71
N ALA A 124 -10.45 -7.13 2.68
CA ALA A 124 -9.82 -6.35 3.73
C ALA A 124 -8.85 -5.30 3.15
N MET A 125 -8.10 -5.66 2.10
CA MET A 125 -7.18 -4.75 1.42
C MET A 125 -7.92 -3.61 0.73
N ALA A 126 -9.03 -3.89 0.04
CA ALA A 126 -9.87 -2.83 -0.55
C ALA A 126 -10.37 -1.85 0.53
N GLN A 127 -10.84 -2.36 1.67
CA GLN A 127 -11.29 -1.51 2.79
C GLN A 127 -10.15 -0.68 3.41
N LEU A 128 -8.93 -1.22 3.48
CA LEU A 128 -7.77 -0.50 3.99
C LEU A 128 -7.30 0.60 3.02
N GLU A 129 -7.46 0.39 1.72
CA GLU A 129 -7.20 1.41 0.70
C GLU A 129 -8.22 2.54 0.75
N ASP A 130 -9.50 2.20 0.84
CA ASP A 130 -10.56 3.18 1.03
C ASP A 130 -10.35 3.93 2.36
N SER A 131 -9.94 3.25 3.43
CA SER A 131 -9.60 3.90 4.72
C SER A 131 -8.51 4.96 4.59
N LEU A 132 -7.50 4.73 3.75
CA LEU A 132 -6.48 5.76 3.47
C LEU A 132 -7.08 6.94 2.70
N VAL A 133 -7.91 6.68 1.68
CA VAL A 133 -8.61 7.73 0.91
C VAL A 133 -9.49 8.60 1.82
N ALA A 134 -10.30 7.98 2.69
CA ALA A 134 -11.14 8.70 3.65
C ALA A 134 -10.30 9.46 4.68
N PHE A 135 -9.20 8.89 5.15
CA PHE A 135 -8.30 9.55 6.09
C PHE A 135 -7.77 10.86 5.51
N PHE A 136 -7.39 10.87 4.23
CA PHE A 136 -6.94 12.05 3.50
C PHE A 136 -8.03 13.09 3.25
N SER A 137 -9.27 12.64 3.11
CA SER A 137 -10.44 13.48 2.95
C SER A 137 -11.00 13.98 4.29
N ASN A 138 -10.36 13.64 5.41
CA ASN A 138 -10.84 13.87 6.79
C ASN A 138 -12.21 13.22 7.09
N ALA A 139 -12.60 12.21 6.32
CA ALA A 139 -13.83 11.44 6.48
C ALA A 139 -13.64 10.34 7.55
N TYR A 140 -13.34 10.75 8.79
CA TYR A 140 -12.93 9.81 9.85
C TYR A 140 -13.99 8.79 10.27
N LYS A 141 -15.28 9.08 10.01
CA LYS A 141 -16.36 8.10 10.19
C LYS A 141 -16.19 6.92 9.24
N ASP A 142 -15.83 7.19 7.99
CA ASP A 142 -15.64 6.17 6.95
C ASP A 142 -14.36 5.37 7.23
N VAL A 143 -13.28 6.04 7.66
CA VAL A 143 -12.06 5.36 8.15
C VAL A 143 -12.40 4.34 9.23
N LYS A 144 -13.22 4.74 10.22
CA LYS A 144 -13.63 3.83 11.30
C LYS A 144 -14.44 2.65 10.75
N THR A 145 -15.41 2.91 9.87
CA THR A 145 -16.26 1.88 9.27
C THR A 145 -15.43 0.87 8.49
N TRP A 146 -14.63 1.33 7.54
CA TRP A 146 -13.85 0.47 6.64
C TRP A 146 -12.74 -0.28 7.37
N MET A 147 -12.07 0.35 8.33
CA MET A 147 -11.12 -0.34 9.20
C MET A 147 -11.79 -1.45 10.03
N THR A 148 -13.02 -1.21 10.52
CA THR A 148 -13.79 -2.24 11.23
C THR A 148 -14.16 -3.40 10.30
N THR A 149 -14.54 -3.12 9.06
CA THR A 149 -14.79 -4.14 8.04
C THR A 149 -13.54 -4.97 7.76
N ALA A 150 -12.38 -4.33 7.56
CA ALA A 150 -11.11 -5.04 7.35
C ALA A 150 -10.75 -5.97 8.53
N MET A 151 -10.96 -5.51 9.77
CA MET A 151 -10.78 -6.34 10.97
C MET A 151 -11.75 -7.53 11.00
N ASN A 152 -13.01 -7.31 10.62
CA ASN A 152 -14.01 -8.37 10.55
C ASN A 152 -13.64 -9.43 9.51
N ASN A 153 -13.13 -9.02 8.35
CA ASN A 153 -12.66 -9.95 7.32
C ASN A 153 -11.48 -10.80 7.81
N ALA A 154 -10.49 -10.20 8.48
CA ALA A 154 -9.39 -10.94 9.10
C ALA A 154 -9.89 -11.94 10.17
N ASN A 155 -10.89 -11.55 10.97
CA ASN A 155 -11.55 -12.44 11.92
C ASN A 155 -12.33 -13.58 11.24
N THR A 156 -12.97 -13.30 10.10
CA THR A 156 -13.66 -14.33 9.30
C THR A 156 -12.68 -15.32 8.72
N CYS A 157 -11.54 -14.86 8.16
CA CYS A 157 -10.45 -15.74 7.75
C CYS A 157 -10.00 -16.62 8.93
N GLU A 158 -9.75 -16.06 10.12
CA GLU A 158 -9.30 -16.84 11.29
C GLU A 158 -10.28 -17.96 11.65
N LYS A 159 -11.58 -17.69 11.56
CA LYS A 159 -12.63 -18.69 11.78
C LYS A 159 -12.65 -19.75 10.69
N GLY A 160 -12.49 -19.35 9.42
CA GLY A 160 -12.38 -20.25 8.27
C GLY A 160 -11.19 -21.21 8.40
N LEU A 161 -10.01 -20.68 8.72
CA LEU A 161 -8.80 -21.48 8.96
C LEU A 161 -8.99 -22.49 10.09
N LYS A 162 -9.66 -22.11 11.19
CA LYS A 162 -9.97 -23.04 12.29
C LYS A 162 -10.88 -24.17 11.83
N LYS A 163 -11.92 -23.84 11.06
CA LYS A 163 -12.88 -24.81 10.52
C LYS A 163 -12.22 -25.78 9.53
N GLY A 164 -11.31 -25.30 8.70
CA GLY A 164 -10.56 -26.10 7.72
C GLY A 164 -9.29 -26.76 8.25
N ASN A 165 -9.00 -26.66 9.56
CA ASN A 165 -7.75 -27.14 10.16
C ASN A 165 -6.47 -26.57 9.51
N ALA A 166 -6.54 -25.35 8.98
CA ALA A 166 -5.48 -24.67 8.25
C ALA A 166 -4.65 -23.70 9.14
N ILE A 167 -4.97 -23.58 10.44
CA ILE A 167 -4.24 -22.69 11.37
C ILE A 167 -2.74 -23.06 11.44
N GLY A 168 -2.41 -24.35 11.38
CA GLY A 168 -1.01 -24.79 11.38
C GLY A 168 -0.24 -24.34 10.12
N VAL A 169 -0.94 -24.19 9.00
CA VAL A 169 -0.36 -23.78 7.71
C VAL A 169 -0.09 -22.27 7.73
N MET A 170 -1.07 -21.48 8.18
CA MET A 170 -0.94 -20.01 8.22
C MET A 170 -0.13 -19.49 9.42
N GLY A 171 0.02 -20.30 10.48
CA GLY A 171 0.73 -19.93 11.70
C GLY A 171 0.12 -18.68 12.38
N ASP A 172 0.98 -17.78 12.86
CA ASP A 172 0.56 -16.55 13.53
C ASP A 172 0.34 -15.36 12.57
N LYS A 173 0.47 -15.57 11.25
CA LYS A 173 0.35 -14.51 10.24
C LYS A 173 -1.01 -13.81 10.34
N ASN A 174 -2.09 -14.58 10.45
CA ASN A 174 -3.44 -14.03 10.55
C ASN A 174 -3.75 -13.37 11.90
N LYS A 175 -3.11 -13.84 12.99
CA LYS A 175 -3.23 -13.23 14.32
C LYS A 175 -2.62 -11.84 14.38
N THR A 176 -1.68 -11.54 13.50
CA THR A 176 -0.95 -10.28 13.49
C THR A 176 -1.89 -9.09 13.18
N ILE A 177 -2.89 -9.25 12.30
CA ILE A 177 -3.90 -8.21 12.03
C ILE A 177 -4.97 -8.13 13.13
N THR A 178 -5.37 -9.26 13.69
CA THR A 178 -6.37 -9.28 14.76
C THR A 178 -5.81 -8.80 16.11
N ALA A 179 -4.48 -8.87 16.29
CA ALA A 179 -3.77 -8.45 17.50
C ALA A 179 -3.08 -7.07 17.39
N GLN A 180 -2.75 -6.57 16.19
CA GLN A 180 -2.11 -5.26 16.03
C GLN A 180 -3.06 -4.19 15.50
N PRO A 181 -3.03 -2.98 16.11
CA PRO A 181 -3.00 -1.74 15.35
C PRO A 181 -1.66 -1.66 14.61
N GLY A 182 -1.67 -2.03 13.32
CA GLY A 182 -0.71 -1.79 12.24
C GLY A 182 0.80 -1.89 12.49
N SER A 183 1.48 -2.94 11.98
CA SER A 183 2.97 -3.05 11.82
C SER A 183 3.50 -3.65 10.47
N ALA A 184 3.88 -2.90 9.43
CA ALA A 184 5.27 -2.77 8.97
C ALA A 184 5.45 -1.82 7.75
N THR A 185 6.31 -0.80 7.92
CA THR A 185 7.18 -0.16 6.91
C THR A 185 6.63 0.09 5.50
N ALA A 186 6.37 1.36 5.23
CA ALA A 186 6.74 1.95 3.96
C ALA A 186 7.90 2.91 4.28
N ASP A 187 9.07 2.72 3.64
CA ASP A 187 10.06 3.79 3.52
C ASP A 187 9.36 5.06 3.01
N LEU A 188 9.86 6.27 3.27
CA LEU A 188 9.28 7.50 2.71
C LEU A 188 9.11 7.40 1.18
N LYS A 189 10.00 6.61 0.55
CA LYS A 189 9.86 6.24 -0.85
C LYS A 189 8.68 5.34 -1.14
N THR A 190 8.46 4.32 -0.34
CA THR A 190 7.28 3.45 -0.43
C THR A 190 5.98 4.22 -0.15
N LEU A 191 5.98 5.19 0.77
CA LEU A 191 4.81 6.06 1.02
C LEU A 191 4.49 6.93 -0.20
N THR A 192 5.52 7.53 -0.78
CA THR A 192 5.39 8.33 -2.02
C THR A 192 4.88 7.47 -3.17
N PHE A 193 5.43 6.27 -3.35
CA PHE A 193 4.99 5.30 -4.35
C PHE A 193 3.53 4.87 -4.16
N ILE A 194 3.13 4.47 -2.95
CA ILE A 194 1.75 4.09 -2.64
C ILE A 194 0.80 5.27 -2.90
N SER A 195 1.17 6.48 -2.47
CA SER A 195 0.35 7.68 -2.68
C SER A 195 0.16 8.00 -4.16
N LEU A 196 1.23 7.93 -4.95
CA LEU A 196 1.18 8.13 -6.40
C LEU A 196 0.30 7.10 -7.10
N ASN A 197 0.50 5.81 -6.81
CA ASN A 197 -0.30 4.72 -7.40
C ASN A 197 -1.78 4.81 -7.04
N THR A 198 -2.11 5.09 -5.78
CA THR A 198 -3.51 5.22 -5.34
C THR A 198 -4.18 6.45 -5.95
N THR A 199 -3.44 7.55 -6.13
CA THR A 199 -3.92 8.75 -6.84
C THR A 199 -4.19 8.46 -8.32
N LYS A 200 -3.28 7.75 -9.00
CA LYS A 200 -3.47 7.32 -10.40
C LYS A 200 -4.71 6.44 -10.54
N ALA A 201 -4.85 5.41 -9.71
CA ALA A 201 -5.99 4.49 -9.73
C ALA A 201 -7.32 5.18 -9.40
N LEU A 202 -7.31 6.20 -8.54
CA LEU A 202 -8.47 7.06 -8.30
C LEU A 202 -8.86 7.83 -9.58
N GLY A 203 -7.88 8.42 -10.27
CA GLY A 203 -8.11 9.06 -11.58
C GLY A 203 -8.75 8.11 -12.58
N SER A 204 -8.28 6.86 -12.66
CA SER A 204 -8.82 5.87 -13.60
C SER A 204 -10.27 5.51 -13.28
N ARG A 205 -10.61 5.35 -12.00
CA ARG A 205 -11.98 5.10 -11.56
C ARG A 205 -12.92 6.27 -11.85
N ILE A 206 -12.44 7.50 -11.69
CA ILE A 206 -13.23 8.69 -12.04
C ILE A 206 -13.44 8.76 -13.55
N ALA A 207 -12.41 8.51 -14.36
CA ALA A 207 -12.51 8.50 -15.81
C ALA A 207 -13.49 7.43 -16.32
N ALA A 208 -13.43 6.20 -15.78
CA ALA A 208 -14.39 5.14 -16.11
C ALA A 208 -15.82 5.55 -15.75
N TRP A 209 -16.03 6.11 -14.56
CA TRP A 209 -17.34 6.62 -14.15
C TRP A 209 -17.85 7.74 -15.07
N VAL A 210 -16.97 8.61 -15.57
CA VAL A 210 -17.35 9.65 -16.55
C VAL A 210 -17.78 8.99 -17.87
N GLY A 211 -17.04 7.98 -18.34
CA GLY A 211 -17.41 7.20 -19.52
C GLY A 211 -18.80 6.59 -19.40
N ASP A 212 -19.06 5.85 -18.32
CA ASP A 212 -20.38 5.26 -18.05
C ASP A 212 -21.48 6.34 -18.01
N LYS A 213 -21.19 7.49 -17.39
CA LYS A 213 -22.12 8.62 -17.32
C LYS A 213 -22.44 9.23 -18.67
N LEU A 214 -21.47 9.31 -19.58
CA LEU A 214 -21.68 9.84 -20.93
C LEU A 214 -22.44 8.85 -21.83
N GLU A 215 -22.37 7.56 -21.53
CA GLU A 215 -23.10 6.51 -22.25
C GLU A 215 -24.57 6.36 -21.79
N ASP A 216 -24.91 6.84 -20.57
CA ASP A 216 -26.28 6.83 -20.06
C ASP A 216 -27.23 7.61 -21.01
N GLN A 217 -28.36 7.00 -21.38
CA GLN A 217 -29.39 7.58 -22.26
C GLN A 217 -30.20 8.73 -21.64
N GLU A 218 -29.81 9.20 -20.46
CA GLU A 218 -30.47 10.32 -19.79
C GLU A 218 -29.98 11.64 -20.40
N SER A 219 -30.91 12.45 -20.89
CA SER A 219 -30.59 13.73 -21.53
C SER A 219 -29.95 14.68 -20.52
N MET A 220 -28.61 14.70 -20.50
CA MET A 220 -27.85 15.77 -19.87
C MET A 220 -27.68 16.94 -20.84
N GLY A 221 -27.69 18.16 -20.31
CA GLY A 221 -27.53 19.34 -21.15
C GLY A 221 -26.16 19.35 -21.85
N PRO A 222 -26.03 19.90 -23.07
CA PRO A 222 -24.78 19.88 -23.84
C PRO A 222 -23.61 20.56 -23.11
N GLY A 223 -23.88 21.50 -22.22
CA GLY A 223 -22.85 22.12 -21.37
C GLY A 223 -22.31 21.18 -20.28
N ILE A 224 -23.13 20.26 -19.77
CA ILE A 224 -22.71 19.24 -18.80
C ILE A 224 -21.89 18.18 -19.51
N GLU A 225 -22.40 17.67 -20.64
CA GLU A 225 -21.72 16.66 -21.47
C GLU A 225 -20.31 17.12 -21.85
N GLN A 226 -20.17 18.33 -22.41
CA GLN A 226 -18.86 18.89 -22.76
C GLN A 226 -17.95 19.01 -21.54
N ALA A 227 -18.47 19.47 -20.38
CA ALA A 227 -17.66 19.64 -19.18
C ALA A 227 -17.17 18.30 -18.60
N LEU A 228 -17.97 17.24 -18.71
CA LEU A 228 -17.57 15.89 -18.32
C LEU A 228 -16.49 15.34 -19.27
N THR A 229 -16.67 15.49 -20.58
CA THR A 229 -15.66 15.10 -21.59
C THR A 229 -14.34 15.82 -21.38
N ASP A 230 -14.37 17.15 -21.24
CA ASP A 230 -13.17 17.96 -20.97
C ASP A 230 -12.48 17.49 -19.68
N CYS A 231 -13.25 17.22 -18.63
CA CYS A 231 -12.71 16.67 -17.38
C CYS A 231 -12.06 15.30 -17.58
N ASN A 232 -12.67 14.41 -18.36
CA ASN A 232 -12.14 13.08 -18.64
C ASN A 232 -10.76 13.17 -19.33
N ASP A 233 -10.60 14.09 -20.27
CA ASP A 233 -9.31 14.38 -20.91
C ASP A 233 -8.29 14.87 -19.88
N GLN A 234 -8.68 15.80 -18.98
CA GLN A 234 -7.82 16.26 -17.90
C GLN A 234 -7.38 15.13 -16.95
N TYR A 235 -8.26 14.18 -16.62
CA TYR A 235 -7.89 13.02 -15.81
C TYR A 235 -6.94 12.09 -16.56
N THR A 236 -7.17 11.86 -17.85
CA THR A 236 -6.28 11.05 -18.69
C THR A 236 -4.87 11.62 -18.69
N ASP A 237 -4.75 12.93 -18.93
CA ASP A 237 -3.48 13.63 -18.85
C ASP A 237 -2.88 13.56 -17.43
N ALA A 238 -3.68 13.79 -16.39
CA ALA A 238 -3.20 13.76 -15.01
C ALA A 238 -2.67 12.37 -14.63
N MET A 239 -3.33 11.29 -15.07
CA MET A 239 -2.88 9.92 -14.86
C MET A 239 -1.57 9.62 -15.59
N ALA A 240 -1.40 10.12 -16.81
CA ALA A 240 -0.14 10.01 -17.54
C ALA A 240 1.00 10.72 -16.77
N GLN A 241 0.75 11.92 -16.26
CA GLN A 241 1.73 12.64 -15.44
C GLN A 241 2.06 11.91 -14.13
N LEU A 242 1.07 11.28 -13.48
CA LEU A 242 1.30 10.47 -12.28
C LEU A 242 2.09 9.19 -12.59
N GLU A 243 1.90 8.60 -13.76
CA GLU A 243 2.69 7.47 -14.24
C GLU A 243 4.13 7.87 -14.52
N ASP A 244 4.34 8.97 -15.25
CA ASP A 244 5.67 9.51 -15.48
C ASP A 244 6.35 9.82 -14.14
N SER A 245 5.61 10.40 -13.19
CA SER A 245 6.09 10.65 -11.81
C SER A 245 6.58 9.38 -11.13
N LEU A 246 5.90 8.25 -11.29
CA LEU A 246 6.35 6.96 -10.75
C LEU A 246 7.66 6.50 -11.39
N VAL A 247 7.78 6.61 -12.71
CA VAL A 247 9.01 6.26 -13.44
C VAL A 247 10.19 7.12 -12.98
N ALA A 248 10.04 8.45 -12.98
CA ALA A 248 11.08 9.36 -12.50
C ALA A 248 11.42 9.14 -11.03
N PHE A 249 10.43 8.81 -10.21
CA PHE A 249 10.63 8.57 -8.79
C PHE A 249 11.62 7.42 -8.54
N PHE A 250 11.50 6.32 -9.28
CA PHE A 250 12.45 5.19 -9.19
C PHE A 250 13.79 5.47 -9.88
N SER A 251 13.83 6.37 -10.86
CA SER A 251 15.07 6.87 -11.46
C SER A 251 15.77 7.97 -10.63
N ASN A 252 15.21 8.34 -9.47
CA ASN A 252 15.65 9.45 -8.63
C ASN A 252 15.64 10.83 -9.34
N ALA A 253 14.83 10.98 -10.39
CA ALA A 253 14.63 12.23 -11.13
C ALA A 253 13.59 13.13 -10.44
N TYR A 254 13.88 13.53 -9.19
CA TYR A 254 12.93 14.18 -8.28
C TYR A 254 12.40 15.54 -8.77
N LYS A 255 13.17 16.28 -9.58
CA LYS A 255 12.69 17.52 -10.22
C LYS A 255 11.52 17.24 -11.17
N ASP A 256 11.59 16.14 -11.90
CA ASP A 256 10.56 15.74 -12.86
C ASP A 256 9.32 15.25 -12.12
N VAL A 257 9.49 14.45 -11.05
CA VAL A 257 8.40 14.05 -10.15
C VAL A 257 7.62 15.27 -9.65
N LYS A 258 8.30 16.29 -9.10
CA LYS A 258 7.65 17.51 -8.63
C LYS A 258 6.86 18.21 -9.74
N THR A 259 7.45 18.28 -10.94
CA THR A 259 6.87 18.95 -12.10
C THR A 259 5.60 18.24 -12.54
N TRP A 260 5.66 16.94 -12.78
CA TRP A 260 4.54 16.15 -13.28
C TRP A 260 3.40 16.02 -12.25
N MET A 261 3.71 15.88 -10.97
CA MET A 261 2.68 15.92 -9.91
C MET A 261 1.97 17.28 -9.83
N THR A 262 2.71 18.37 -10.05
CA THR A 262 2.12 19.73 -10.11
C THR A 262 1.21 19.86 -11.34
N THR A 263 1.62 19.31 -12.49
CA THR A 263 0.79 19.25 -13.70
C THR A 263 -0.50 18.46 -13.45
N ALA A 264 -0.42 17.28 -12.83
CA ALA A 264 -1.60 16.47 -12.49
C ALA A 264 -2.58 17.23 -11.58
N MET A 265 -2.07 17.99 -10.61
CA MET A 265 -2.90 18.86 -9.76
C MET A 265 -3.54 20.00 -10.57
N ASN A 266 -2.80 20.60 -11.50
CA ASN A 266 -3.33 21.65 -12.36
C ASN A 266 -4.43 21.15 -13.29
N ASN A 267 -4.33 19.92 -13.79
CA ASN A 267 -5.39 19.29 -14.59
C ASN A 267 -6.68 19.14 -13.77
N ALA A 268 -6.59 18.73 -12.50
CA ALA A 268 -7.74 18.69 -11.59
C ALA A 268 -8.39 20.07 -11.39
N ASN A 269 -7.56 21.11 -11.25
CA ASN A 269 -8.04 22.50 -11.14
C ASN A 269 -8.69 23.00 -12.44
N THR A 270 -8.16 22.60 -13.59
CA THR A 270 -8.73 22.90 -14.91
C THR A 270 -10.07 22.23 -15.09
N CYS A 271 -10.18 20.93 -14.74
CA CYS A 271 -11.44 20.21 -14.69
C CYS A 271 -12.47 20.94 -13.80
N GLU A 272 -12.09 21.36 -12.58
CA GLU A 272 -13.02 22.09 -11.69
C GLU A 272 -13.56 23.38 -12.33
N LYS A 273 -12.71 24.14 -13.02
CA LYS A 273 -13.11 25.36 -13.75
C LYS A 273 -14.06 25.03 -14.89
N GLY A 274 -13.79 23.96 -15.64
CA GLY A 274 -14.67 23.44 -16.69
C GLY A 274 -16.04 23.07 -16.14
N LEU A 275 -16.10 22.33 -15.04
CA LEU A 275 -17.35 21.95 -14.36
C LEU A 275 -18.16 23.17 -13.92
N LYS A 276 -17.51 24.22 -13.40
CA LYS A 276 -18.20 25.49 -13.04
C LYS A 276 -18.80 26.16 -14.28
N LYS A 277 -18.05 26.22 -15.38
CA LYS A 277 -18.50 26.84 -16.63
C LYS A 277 -19.66 26.06 -17.28
N GLY A 278 -19.62 24.73 -17.23
CA GLY A 278 -20.66 23.85 -17.78
C GLY A 278 -21.84 23.57 -16.84
N ASN A 279 -21.87 24.18 -15.65
CA ASN A 279 -22.86 23.90 -14.60
C ASN A 279 -22.93 22.41 -14.18
N ALA A 280 -21.79 21.73 -14.20
CA ALA A 280 -21.65 20.29 -13.91
C ALA A 280 -21.05 20.00 -12.53
N ILE A 281 -20.87 21.01 -11.67
CA ILE A 281 -20.32 20.82 -10.32
C ILE A 281 -21.17 19.86 -9.48
N GLY A 282 -22.50 19.91 -9.60
CA GLY A 282 -23.39 18.98 -8.89
C GLY A 282 -23.31 17.53 -9.40
N VAL A 283 -22.68 17.29 -10.55
CA VAL A 283 -22.58 15.96 -11.17
C VAL A 283 -21.31 15.25 -10.72
N MET A 284 -20.15 15.91 -10.79
CA MET A 284 -18.86 15.28 -10.44
C MET A 284 -17.90 16.14 -9.63
N GLY A 285 -18.33 17.31 -9.14
CA GLY A 285 -17.47 18.25 -8.42
C GLY A 285 -16.82 17.63 -7.17
N ASP A 286 -17.57 16.81 -6.43
CA ASP A 286 -17.04 16.11 -5.25
C ASP A 286 -15.96 15.09 -5.61
N LYS A 287 -16.12 14.37 -6.73
CA LYS A 287 -15.11 13.42 -7.23
C LYS A 287 -13.83 14.15 -7.62
N ASN A 288 -13.94 15.28 -8.32
CA ASN A 288 -12.80 16.12 -8.68
C ASN A 288 -12.08 16.68 -7.46
N LYS A 289 -12.82 17.11 -6.44
CA LYS A 289 -12.25 17.57 -5.19
C LYS A 289 -11.44 16.49 -4.49
N VAL A 290 -11.94 15.26 -4.43
CA VAL A 290 -11.22 14.13 -3.83
C VAL A 290 -9.93 13.85 -4.61
N PHE A 291 -9.98 13.85 -5.95
CA PHE A 291 -8.78 13.66 -6.78
C PHE A 291 -7.73 14.76 -6.57
N ALA A 292 -8.13 16.03 -6.58
CA ALA A 292 -7.24 17.16 -6.31
C ALA A 292 -6.58 17.04 -4.91
N GLN A 293 -7.34 16.58 -3.92
CA GLN A 293 -6.82 16.37 -2.57
C GLN A 293 -5.78 15.25 -2.52
N HIS A 294 -5.98 14.17 -3.28
CA HIS A 294 -5.01 13.09 -3.44
C HIS A 294 -3.72 13.54 -4.16
N CYS A 295 -3.83 14.34 -5.22
CA CYS A 295 -2.68 14.96 -5.89
C CYS A 295 -1.88 15.84 -4.92
N SER A 296 -2.57 16.70 -4.15
CA SER A 296 -1.94 17.56 -3.14
C SER A 296 -1.23 16.76 -2.04
N ASN A 297 -1.84 15.69 -1.54
CA ASN A 297 -1.25 14.86 -0.50
C ASN A 297 -0.05 14.07 -1.01
N SER A 298 -0.13 13.53 -2.22
CA SER A 298 1.01 12.88 -2.88
C SER A 298 2.17 13.85 -3.00
N LEU A 299 1.93 15.10 -3.38
CA LEU A 299 2.98 16.12 -3.51
C LEU A 299 3.62 16.41 -2.14
N ALA A 300 2.82 16.49 -1.07
CA ALA A 300 3.33 16.64 0.29
C ALA A 300 4.21 15.45 0.71
N TYR A 301 3.79 14.22 0.43
CA TYR A 301 4.59 13.03 0.72
C TYR A 301 5.91 12.99 -0.03
N PHE A 302 5.87 13.32 -1.31
CA PHE A 302 7.07 13.44 -2.13
C PHE A 302 8.03 14.51 -1.58
N VAL A 303 7.53 15.69 -1.20
CA VAL A 303 8.35 16.77 -0.62
C VAL A 303 9.01 16.34 0.70
N ILE A 304 8.28 15.64 1.57
CA ILE A 304 8.84 15.11 2.82
C ILE A 304 9.89 14.03 2.51
N CYS A 305 9.63 13.15 1.53
CA CYS A 305 10.56 12.11 1.11
C CYS A 305 11.91 12.65 0.64
N ILE A 306 11.94 13.79 -0.05
CA ILE A 306 13.20 14.40 -0.51
C ILE A 306 13.89 15.28 0.56
N GLN A 307 13.18 15.67 1.63
CA GLN A 307 13.74 16.47 2.72
C GLN A 307 14.49 15.63 3.77
N ASP A 308 14.04 14.41 4.04
CA ASP A 308 14.74 13.48 4.95
C ASP A 308 15.94 12.75 4.28
N GLY A 309 16.07 12.86 2.95
CA GLY A 309 17.13 12.26 2.15
C GLY A 309 18.39 13.13 1.98
N SER A 310 19.22 13.25 3.03
CA SER A 310 20.58 13.83 3.04
C SER A 310 20.76 15.35 2.80
N PRO A 311 21.69 16.03 3.52
CA PRO A 311 21.98 17.47 3.38
C PRO A 311 22.45 17.94 1.99
N LEU A 312 22.78 17.03 1.08
CA LEU A 312 23.30 17.32 -0.26
C LEU A 312 22.20 17.75 -1.26
N ILE A 313 20.92 17.50 -0.98
CA ILE A 313 19.81 17.82 -1.90
C ILE A 313 19.35 19.29 -1.75
N LEU A 314 19.61 19.93 -0.61
CA LEU A 314 19.27 21.33 -0.36
C LEU A 314 19.92 22.32 -1.35
N GLY A 315 21.02 21.94 -2.01
CA GLY A 315 21.70 22.75 -3.02
C GLY A 315 21.00 22.81 -4.39
N PHE A 316 20.06 21.91 -4.68
CA PHE A 316 19.38 21.84 -5.99
C PHE A 316 17.98 22.45 -6.01
N LEU A 317 17.41 22.81 -4.86
CA LEU A 317 16.08 23.43 -4.78
C LEU A 317 16.12 24.97 -4.85
N TYR A 318 17.32 25.57 -4.83
CA TYR A 318 17.53 27.03 -4.85
C TYR A 318 18.34 27.54 -6.05
N ASN A 319 18.54 26.72 -7.10
CA ASN A 319 19.10 27.13 -8.39
C ASN A 319 18.21 26.67 -9.55
#